data_AF-A0A7V4U028-F1
#
_entry.id   AF-A0A7V4U028-F1
#
_cell.length_a   1.000
_cell.length_b   1.000
_cell.length_c   1.000
_cell.angle_alpha   90.00
_cell.angle_beta   90.00
_cell.angle_gamma   90.00
#
_symmetry.space_group_name_H-M   'P 1'
#
loop_
_entity.id
_entity.type
_entity.pdbx_description
1 polymer ?
#
loop_
_entity_poly.entity_id
_entity_poly.type
_entity_poly.pdbx_seq_one_letter_code
_entity_poly.pdbx_strand_id
1 'polypeptide(L)'
;MCFRKTFIFVAIISIFMVTACSEKDNPTASTANGDFKVTVGSGTKPEYSWTVGKAFSVSVVRTSEPTVIVWGIATPGQGNIASPAKHGAVPTGAVATATAEITLASGVEYRVSVTLLDGKTGYTDFTP
;
A
#
# COMPACT_ATOMS: atom_id res chain seq x y z
N MET A 1 26.23 -19.44 -59.56
CA MET A 1 26.31 -18.35 -58.56
C MET A 1 26.46 -17.04 -59.32
N CYS A 2 25.44 -16.19 -59.31
CA CYS A 2 25.47 -14.86 -59.91
C CYS A 2 24.50 -13.95 -59.14
N PHE A 3 24.95 -12.74 -58.84
CA PHE A 3 24.35 -11.77 -57.94
C PHE A 3 23.55 -10.74 -58.76
N ARG A 4 22.32 -10.38 -58.36
CA ARG A 4 21.79 -9.06 -58.75
C ARG A 4 20.72 -8.55 -57.77
N LYS A 5 21.06 -7.44 -57.14
CA LYS A 5 20.26 -6.60 -56.25
C LYS A 5 18.99 -6.10 -56.97
N THR A 6 17.85 -6.24 -56.32
CA THR A 6 16.64 -5.49 -56.65
C THR A 6 16.43 -4.43 -55.57
N PHE A 7 16.67 -3.17 -55.92
CA PHE A 7 16.24 -2.02 -55.15
C PHE A 7 14.75 -1.83 -55.38
N ILE A 8 13.94 -1.90 -54.32
CA ILE A 8 12.59 -1.35 -54.31
C ILE A 8 12.60 -0.20 -53.31
N PHE A 9 12.53 1.00 -53.85
CA PHE A 9 12.24 2.23 -53.12
C PHE A 9 10.76 2.19 -52.72
N VAL A 10 10.48 1.96 -51.45
CA VAL A 10 9.22 2.39 -50.82
C VAL A 10 9.61 3.25 -49.63
N ALA A 11 9.50 4.56 -49.83
CA ALA A 11 9.42 5.53 -48.75
C ALA A 11 8.04 5.40 -48.09
N ILE A 12 7.96 5.56 -46.77
CA ILE A 12 6.96 6.37 -46.00
C ILE A 12 7.13 6.04 -44.50
N ILE A 13 7.77 6.98 -43.80
CA ILE A 13 7.37 7.61 -42.53
C ILE A 13 6.65 6.72 -41.49
N SER A 14 7.30 6.46 -40.35
CA SER A 14 6.74 6.77 -39.03
C SER A 14 7.76 6.59 -37.90
N ILE A 15 7.61 7.48 -36.93
CA ILE A 15 8.55 7.87 -35.89
C ILE A 15 8.15 7.16 -34.57
N PHE A 16 9.10 7.07 -33.62
CA PHE A 16 8.94 6.80 -32.19
C PHE A 16 8.74 5.33 -31.78
N MET A 17 9.84 4.67 -31.39
CA MET A 17 9.79 3.77 -30.24
C MET A 17 10.24 4.58 -29.02
N VAL A 18 9.25 5.07 -28.27
CA VAL A 18 9.46 5.57 -26.92
C VAL A 18 9.90 4.41 -26.04
N THR A 19 11.11 4.50 -25.49
CA THR A 19 11.57 3.65 -24.39
C THR A 19 10.82 4.07 -23.14
N ALA A 20 9.60 3.55 -22.96
CA ALA A 20 8.85 3.68 -21.72
C ALA A 20 9.45 2.70 -20.70
N CYS A 21 10.44 3.16 -19.95
CA CYS A 21 10.91 2.49 -18.74
C CYS A 21 11.03 3.53 -17.64
N SER A 22 10.01 3.56 -16.79
CA SER A 22 10.04 3.82 -15.34
C SER A 22 8.70 4.43 -14.93
N GLU A 23 7.64 3.63 -14.97
CA GLU A 23 6.55 3.87 -14.03
C GLU A 23 7.09 3.41 -12.68
N LYS A 24 7.55 4.40 -11.92
CA LYS A 24 7.74 4.24 -10.49
C LYS A 24 6.36 3.96 -9.95
N ASP A 25 6.02 2.68 -9.77
CA ASP A 25 4.79 2.22 -9.15
C ASP A 25 4.69 2.88 -7.78
N ASN A 26 4.03 4.02 -7.76
CA ASN A 26 3.51 4.60 -6.54
C ASN A 26 2.35 3.67 -6.17
N PRO A 27 2.30 3.07 -4.97
CA PRO A 27 1.14 2.29 -4.60
C PRO A 27 -0.08 3.20 -4.73
N THR A 28 -0.93 2.90 -5.72
CA THR A 28 -2.13 3.65 -6.01
C THR A 28 -3.00 3.55 -4.76
N ALA A 29 -3.23 4.69 -4.09
CA ALA A 29 -4.13 4.75 -2.95
C ALA A 29 -5.49 4.19 -3.40
N SER A 30 -5.83 2.99 -2.95
CA SER A 30 -7.14 2.40 -3.23
C SER A 30 -8.19 3.17 -2.46
N THR A 31 -9.34 3.34 -3.11
CA THR A 31 -10.54 4.06 -2.67
C THR A 31 -10.63 4.19 -1.14
N ALA A 32 -10.34 5.39 -0.63
CA ALA A 32 -10.55 5.69 0.78
C ALA A 32 -12.05 5.59 1.06
N ASN A 33 -12.46 4.53 1.72
CA ASN A 33 -13.78 4.39 2.27
C ASN A 33 -13.60 4.37 3.80
N GLY A 34 -14.40 5.12 4.54
CA GLY A 34 -14.22 5.34 5.98
C GLY A 34 -14.37 6.80 6.36
N ASP A 35 -14.36 7.09 7.65
CA ASP A 35 -14.58 8.43 8.22
C ASP A 35 -13.46 9.41 7.90
N PHE A 36 -12.26 8.91 7.57
CA PHE A 36 -11.11 9.72 7.18
C PHE A 36 -10.16 8.95 6.27
N LYS A 37 -9.32 9.71 5.56
CA LYS A 37 -8.32 9.13 4.65
C LYS A 37 -7.12 8.57 5.41
N VAL A 38 -6.73 7.35 5.05
CA VAL A 38 -5.44 6.74 5.40
C VAL A 38 -4.56 6.72 4.15
N THR A 39 -3.27 7.03 4.30
CA THR A 39 -2.26 6.98 3.24
C THR A 39 -1.23 5.92 3.60
N VAL A 40 -0.82 5.11 2.62
CA VAL A 40 0.13 4.02 2.80
C VAL A 40 1.41 4.34 2.03
N GLY A 41 2.55 4.15 2.68
CA GLY A 41 3.87 4.19 2.04
C GLY A 41 4.11 3.00 1.11
N SER A 42 5.29 2.91 0.53
CA SER A 42 5.67 1.81 -0.37
C SER A 42 6.40 0.66 0.33
N GLY A 43 6.47 -0.47 -0.36
CA GLY A 43 7.22 -1.66 0.04
C GLY A 43 6.50 -2.52 1.08
N THR A 44 7.14 -3.63 1.44
CA THR A 44 6.55 -4.69 2.29
C THR A 44 6.53 -4.38 3.79
N LYS A 45 7.05 -3.22 4.19
CA LYS A 45 6.97 -2.66 5.54
C LYS A 45 6.58 -1.19 5.49
N PRO A 46 5.38 -0.88 4.99
CA PRO A 46 5.00 0.50 4.72
C PRO A 46 4.76 1.27 6.03
N GLU A 47 4.68 2.59 5.89
CA GLU A 47 4.18 3.49 6.93
C GLU A 47 2.72 3.85 6.64
N TYR A 48 1.89 3.85 7.68
CA TYR A 48 0.47 4.21 7.63
C TYR A 48 0.28 5.59 8.22
N SER A 49 -0.23 6.53 7.43
CA SER A 49 -0.40 7.93 7.81
C SER A 49 -1.85 8.38 7.76
N TRP A 50 -2.27 9.17 8.74
CA TRP A 50 -3.56 9.86 8.81
C TRP A 50 -3.41 11.21 9.53
N THR A 51 -4.41 12.09 9.44
CA THR A 51 -4.32 13.48 9.95
C THR A 51 -5.31 13.82 11.07
N VAL A 52 -6.25 12.94 11.38
CA VAL A 52 -7.40 13.22 12.26
C VAL A 52 -7.15 13.04 13.76
N GLY A 53 -5.90 12.80 14.19
CA GLY A 53 -5.52 12.64 15.59
C GLY A 53 -4.78 11.33 15.87
N LYS A 54 -4.63 10.96 17.16
CA LYS A 54 -3.97 9.71 17.54
C LYS A 54 -4.97 8.54 17.49
N ALA A 55 -4.51 7.40 17.01
CA ALA A 55 -5.35 6.21 16.86
C ALA A 55 -5.35 5.34 18.13
N PHE A 56 -6.46 4.65 18.32
CA PHE A 56 -6.63 3.58 19.31
C PHE A 56 -6.09 2.25 18.78
N SER A 57 -6.34 1.93 17.51
CA SER A 57 -5.85 0.72 16.88
C SER A 57 -5.50 0.91 15.41
N VAL A 58 -4.53 0.13 14.94
CA VAL A 58 -4.22 -0.07 13.53
C VAL A 58 -4.25 -1.57 13.27
N SER A 59 -4.99 -2.01 12.26
CA SER A 59 -5.05 -3.41 11.84
C SER A 59 -4.86 -3.55 10.35
N VAL A 60 -4.22 -4.65 9.95
CA VAL A 60 -3.99 -5.02 8.57
C VAL A 60 -4.54 -6.42 8.36
N VAL A 61 -5.34 -6.58 7.31
CA VAL A 61 -5.94 -7.85 6.88
C VAL A 61 -5.63 -8.05 5.39
N ARG A 62 -5.62 -9.30 4.92
CA ARG A 62 -5.70 -9.57 3.48
C ARG A 62 -7.13 -9.31 3.01
N THR A 63 -7.33 -8.71 1.84
CA THR A 63 -8.70 -8.46 1.33
C THR A 63 -9.43 -9.76 0.99
N SER A 64 -8.69 -10.82 0.65
CA SER A 64 -9.21 -12.18 0.44
C SER A 64 -9.71 -12.86 1.72
N GLU A 65 -9.24 -12.42 2.89
CA GLU A 65 -9.55 -13.00 4.21
C GLU A 65 -9.75 -11.89 5.26
N PRO A 66 -10.78 -11.03 5.11
CA PRO A 66 -10.89 -9.76 5.84
C PRO A 66 -11.17 -9.91 7.34
N THR A 67 -11.48 -11.12 7.81
CA THR A 67 -11.74 -11.42 9.23
C THR A 67 -10.48 -11.85 9.99
N VAL A 68 -9.36 -12.06 9.28
CA VAL A 68 -8.09 -12.52 9.87
C VAL A 68 -7.08 -11.36 9.85
N ILE A 69 -6.79 -10.83 11.03
CA ILE A 69 -5.77 -9.78 11.20
C ILE A 69 -4.40 -10.42 11.06
N VAL A 70 -3.65 -10.02 10.03
CA VAL A 70 -2.29 -10.51 9.78
C VAL A 70 -1.24 -9.70 10.56
N TRP A 71 -1.53 -8.43 10.81
CA TRP A 71 -0.76 -7.58 11.71
C TRP A 71 -1.66 -6.53 12.36
N GLY A 72 -1.41 -6.21 13.63
CA GLY A 72 -2.14 -5.13 14.28
C GLY A 72 -1.50 -4.67 15.57
N ILE A 73 -1.79 -3.43 15.93
CA ILE A 73 -1.39 -2.79 17.17
C ILE A 73 -2.58 -2.06 17.79
N ALA A 74 -2.65 -2.03 19.11
CA ALA A 74 -3.69 -1.31 19.85
C ALA A 74 -3.11 -0.64 21.10
N THR A 75 -3.78 0.40 21.58
CA THR A 75 -3.44 1.13 22.81
C THR A 75 -4.65 1.13 23.73
N PRO A 76 -4.91 0.01 24.43
CA PRO A 76 -6.12 -0.19 25.21
C PRO A 76 -6.40 0.98 26.16
N GLY A 77 -7.53 1.67 25.95
CA GLY A 77 -7.99 2.76 26.82
C GLY A 77 -7.29 4.10 26.66
N GLN A 78 -6.35 4.28 25.71
CA GLN A 78 -5.52 5.50 25.66
C GLN A 78 -5.51 6.23 24.30
N GLY A 79 -5.71 5.55 23.17
CA GLY A 79 -5.74 6.23 21.87
C GLY A 79 -4.44 6.96 21.53
N ASN A 80 -3.28 6.34 21.76
CA ASN A 80 -1.99 7.03 21.75
C ASN A 80 -1.06 6.64 20.57
N ILE A 81 -1.54 5.86 19.60
CA ILE A 81 -0.78 5.53 18.38
C ILE A 81 -0.64 6.79 17.52
N ALA A 82 0.60 7.23 17.32
CA ALA A 82 0.89 8.38 16.47
C ALA A 82 0.91 8.00 14.98
N SER A 83 0.60 8.99 14.14
CA SER A 83 0.81 8.96 12.69
C SER A 83 2.17 9.59 12.37
N PRO A 84 2.99 8.98 11.49
CA PRO A 84 2.80 7.68 10.86
C PRO A 84 3.06 6.50 11.80
N ALA A 85 2.37 5.38 11.58
CA ALA A 85 2.64 4.09 12.21
C ALA A 85 3.37 3.15 11.24
N LYS A 86 4.49 2.56 11.66
CA LYS A 86 5.28 1.65 10.83
C LYS A 86 4.82 0.20 10.96
N HIS A 87 4.58 -0.46 9.83
CA HIS A 87 4.24 -1.88 9.81
C HIS A 87 5.30 -2.75 10.49
N GLY A 88 4.86 -3.74 11.25
CA GLY A 88 5.73 -4.65 12.00
C GLY A 88 6.37 -4.04 13.25
N ALA A 89 6.14 -2.76 13.56
CA ALA A 89 6.62 -2.12 14.79
C ALA A 89 5.54 -2.06 15.87
N VAL A 90 5.94 -2.10 17.14
CA VAL A 90 5.05 -1.86 18.28
C VAL A 90 5.56 -0.62 19.01
N PRO A 91 4.91 0.55 18.87
CA PRO A 91 5.35 1.75 19.56
C PRO A 91 5.15 1.64 21.08
N THR A 92 5.91 2.43 21.84
CA THR A 92 5.79 2.47 23.30
C THR A 92 4.36 2.75 23.75
N GLY A 93 3.84 1.92 24.65
CA GLY A 93 2.47 2.03 25.16
C GLY A 93 1.42 1.32 24.30
N ALA A 94 1.79 0.77 23.14
CA ALA A 94 0.95 -0.12 22.37
C ALA A 94 1.25 -1.59 22.67
N VAL A 95 0.29 -2.45 22.35
CA VAL A 95 0.44 -3.90 22.33
C VAL A 95 0.22 -4.41 20.91
N ALA A 96 0.93 -5.46 20.52
CA ALA A 96 0.63 -6.17 19.29
C ALA A 96 -0.65 -7.01 19.49
N THR A 97 -1.60 -6.87 18.55
CA THR A 97 -2.82 -7.70 18.52
C THR A 97 -2.70 -8.85 17.52
N ALA A 98 -1.80 -8.73 16.54
CA ALA A 98 -1.42 -9.81 15.63
C ALA A 98 -0.01 -9.57 15.07
N THR A 99 0.72 -10.65 14.80
CA THR A 99 2.10 -10.61 14.27
C THR A 99 2.36 -11.70 13.22
N ALA A 100 1.32 -12.24 12.59
CA ALA A 100 1.45 -13.29 11.58
C ALA A 100 2.30 -12.83 10.38
N GLU A 101 2.15 -11.57 9.98
CA GLU A 101 2.90 -10.97 8.87
C GLU A 101 3.54 -9.64 9.27
N ILE A 102 4.68 -9.70 9.98
CA ILE A 102 5.50 -8.51 10.26
C ILE A 102 6.24 -7.95 9.02
N THR A 103 6.19 -8.68 7.91
CA THR A 103 6.63 -8.27 6.57
C THR A 103 5.56 -8.77 5.59
N LEU A 104 4.96 -7.87 4.82
CA LEU A 104 3.88 -8.21 3.90
C LEU A 104 4.42 -8.91 2.64
N ALA A 105 3.62 -9.79 2.05
CA ALA A 105 3.93 -10.34 0.73
C ALA A 105 3.65 -9.30 -0.38
N SER A 106 4.59 -9.08 -1.30
CA SER A 106 4.37 -8.22 -2.47
C SER A 106 3.39 -8.85 -3.44
N GLY A 107 2.59 -8.01 -4.12
CA GLY A 107 1.54 -8.46 -5.04
C GLY A 107 0.27 -9.02 -4.37
N VAL A 108 0.21 -9.08 -3.04
CA VAL A 108 -1.00 -9.42 -2.28
C VAL A 108 -1.73 -8.13 -1.89
N GLU A 109 -3.05 -8.09 -2.07
CA GLU A 109 -3.86 -6.95 -1.67
C GLU A 109 -4.24 -7.04 -0.18
N TYR A 110 -4.00 -5.95 0.54
CA TYR A 110 -4.31 -5.80 1.95
C TYR A 110 -5.22 -4.60 2.17
N ARG A 111 -5.92 -4.61 3.30
CA ARG A 111 -6.61 -3.45 3.86
C ARG A 111 -5.93 -3.04 5.15
N VAL A 112 -5.57 -1.77 5.27
CA VAL A 112 -5.23 -1.17 6.57
C VAL A 112 -6.44 -0.38 7.08
N SER A 113 -6.77 -0.60 8.35
CA SER A 113 -7.81 0.11 9.07
C SER A 113 -7.21 0.81 10.28
N VAL A 114 -7.54 2.08 10.45
CA VAL A 114 -7.13 2.92 11.58
C VAL A 114 -8.38 3.35 12.32
N THR A 115 -8.49 3.02 13.60
CA THR A 115 -9.64 3.36 14.43
C THR A 115 -9.22 4.29 15.56
N LEU A 116 -9.96 5.39 15.74
CA LEU A 116 -9.79 6.34 16.82
C LEU A 116 -10.57 5.93 18.06
N LEU A 117 -10.29 6.57 19.20
CA LEU A 117 -10.99 6.28 20.46
C LEU A 117 -12.49 6.68 20.43
N ASP A 118 -12.87 7.61 19.54
CA ASP A 118 -14.26 8.02 19.32
C ASP A 118 -15.04 7.07 18.39
N GLY A 119 -14.43 5.96 17.98
CA GLY A 119 -15.01 4.95 17.10
C GLY A 119 -14.88 5.23 15.61
N LYS A 120 -14.44 6.44 15.21
CA LYS A 120 -14.23 6.73 13.79
C LYS A 120 -13.14 5.85 13.20
N THR A 121 -13.38 5.34 12.00
CA THR A 121 -12.46 4.45 11.30
C THR A 121 -12.20 4.91 9.88
N GLY A 122 -10.93 5.12 9.56
CA GLY A 122 -10.45 5.30 8.20
C GLY A 122 -9.80 4.02 7.71
N TYR A 123 -10.03 3.64 6.44
CA TYR A 123 -9.34 2.52 5.84
C TYR A 123 -8.99 2.78 4.37
N THR A 124 -8.05 2.00 3.86
CA THR A 124 -7.66 1.98 2.45
C THR A 124 -7.08 0.62 2.11
N ASP A 125 -7.33 0.19 0.88
CA ASP A 125 -6.74 -1.03 0.34
C ASP A 125 -5.40 -0.69 -0.36
N PHE A 126 -4.47 -1.62 -0.40
CA PHE A 126 -3.16 -1.39 -1.00
C PHE A 126 -2.47 -2.71 -1.35
N THR A 127 -1.52 -2.64 -2.27
CA THR A 127 -0.66 -3.74 -2.67
C THR A 127 0.80 -3.31 -2.51
N PRO A 128 1.60 -3.98 -1.65
CA PRO A 128 3.00 -3.67 -1.41
C PRO A 128 3.95 -3.88 -2.60
#